data_AF-A0A7C3H952-F1
#
_entry.id   AF-A0A7C3H952-F1
#
_cell.length_a   1.000
_cell.length_b   1.000
_cell.length_c   1.000
_cell.angle_alpha   90.00
_cell.angle_beta   90.00
_cell.angle_gamma   90.00
#
_symmetry.space_group_name_H-M   'P 1'
#
loop_
_entity.id
_entity.type
_entity.pdbx_description
1 polymer ?
#
loop_
_entity_poly.entity_id
_entity_poly.type
_entity_poly.pdbx_seq_one_letter_code
_entity_poly.pdbx_strand_id
1 'polypeptide(L)'
;KFAVIIEGGNLSSEARSALKKFLAQRATGVKNAGRAIEISIDDPNVKIRIEKLGLESKDKDFSFSDGRGQNRDEVISAHGVPPRLVGIMAAGQLGGVGEIEGQLTIFKQSTIDPDQEALENLLNSTIIASFGTHKWRLKFNEMDITDALADTEKYTRLTEAGILTPDEVREDLGRMPLENQREQIETTKIGKRIVGALEAIRTHLEEYDD
;
A
#
# COMPACT_ATOMS: atom_id res chain seq x y z
N LYS A 1 -32.94 8.88 27.86
CA LYS A 1 -33.85 9.94 28.36
C LYS A 1 -35.22 9.31 28.53
N PHE A 2 -36.12 9.88 29.34
CA PHE A 2 -37.45 9.32 29.56
C PHE A 2 -38.48 10.44 29.49
N ALA A 3 -39.62 10.17 28.85
CA ALA A 3 -40.79 11.03 28.86
C ALA A 3 -41.78 10.47 29.90
N VAL A 4 -42.38 11.36 30.67
CA VAL A 4 -43.51 11.01 31.53
C VAL A 4 -44.74 11.62 30.89
N ILE A 5 -45.66 10.76 30.44
CA ILE A 5 -46.89 11.13 29.75
C ILE A 5 -48.03 10.92 30.74
N ILE A 6 -48.88 11.93 30.87
CA ILE A 6 -50.01 11.95 31.79
C ILE A 6 -51.26 12.11 30.92
N GLU A 7 -52.13 11.11 30.95
CA GLU A 7 -53.38 11.06 30.18
C GLU A 7 -54.56 11.28 31.11
N GLY A 8 -55.58 12.02 30.66
CA GLY A 8 -56.84 12.21 31.40
C GLY A 8 -56.84 13.29 32.49
N GLY A 9 -55.76 14.05 32.67
CA GLY A 9 -55.70 15.16 33.63
C GLY A 9 -54.46 16.03 33.46
N ASN A 10 -54.45 17.19 34.12
CA ASN A 10 -53.31 18.12 34.11
C ASN A 10 -52.70 18.20 35.53
N LEU A 11 -51.37 18.12 35.63
CA LEU A 11 -50.70 18.23 36.93
C LEU A 11 -50.65 19.70 37.39
N SER A 12 -50.87 19.93 38.69
CA SER A 12 -50.57 21.24 39.28
C SER A 12 -49.07 21.56 39.15
N SER A 13 -48.74 22.85 39.15
CA SER A 13 -47.35 23.33 39.07
C SER A 13 -46.46 22.76 40.19
N GLU A 14 -47.03 22.58 41.38
CA GLU A 14 -46.39 22.01 42.56
C GLU A 14 -46.11 20.51 42.40
N ALA A 15 -47.12 19.73 41.98
CA ALA A 15 -46.98 18.29 41.75
C ALA A 15 -45.95 17.99 40.65
N ARG A 16 -45.91 18.82 39.59
CA ARG A 16 -44.92 18.71 38.52
C ARG A 16 -43.50 18.95 39.03
N SER A 17 -43.31 19.93 39.91
CA SER A 17 -42.00 20.25 40.51
C SER A 17 -41.53 19.14 41.46
N ALA A 18 -42.44 18.59 42.27
CA ALA A 18 -42.16 17.45 43.16
C ALA A 18 -41.76 16.20 42.37
N LEU A 19 -42.53 15.86 41.33
CA LEU A 19 -42.25 14.72 40.45
C LEU A 19 -40.90 14.89 39.73
N LYS A 20 -40.59 16.08 39.23
CA LYS A 20 -39.30 16.37 38.58
C LYS A 20 -38.11 16.19 39.54
N LYS A 21 -38.24 16.67 40.79
CA LYS A 21 -37.20 16.50 41.82
C LYS A 21 -37.03 15.03 42.22
N PHE A 22 -38.13 14.30 42.38
CA PHE A 22 -38.12 12.88 42.70
C PHE A 22 -37.40 12.06 41.60
N LEU A 23 -37.79 12.26 40.34
CA LEU A 23 -37.16 11.56 39.21
C LEU A 23 -35.68 11.93 39.06
N ALA A 24 -35.30 13.20 39.26
CA ALA A 24 -33.90 13.62 39.20
C ALA A 24 -33.04 13.03 40.35
N GLN A 25 -33.61 12.74 41.50
CA GLN A 25 -32.86 12.18 42.64
C GLN A 25 -32.84 10.65 42.65
N ARG A 26 -33.94 10.01 42.23
CA ARG A 26 -34.16 8.56 42.41
C ARG A 26 -34.20 7.76 41.12
N ALA A 27 -34.43 8.38 39.96
CA ALA A 27 -34.54 7.70 38.67
C ALA A 27 -33.34 7.96 37.73
N THR A 28 -32.48 8.94 38.03
CA THR A 28 -31.30 9.27 37.21
C THR A 28 -29.97 8.93 37.90
N GLY A 29 -28.96 8.60 37.10
CA GLY A 29 -27.60 8.26 37.55
C GLY A 29 -27.35 6.77 37.69
N VAL A 30 -26.09 6.35 37.55
CA VAL A 30 -25.69 4.92 37.54
C VAL A 30 -26.09 4.21 38.85
N LYS A 31 -26.00 4.90 40.00
CA LYS A 31 -26.34 4.36 41.33
C LYS A 31 -27.84 4.04 41.52
N ASN A 32 -28.70 4.61 40.68
CA ASN A 32 -30.15 4.45 40.74
C ASN A 32 -30.67 3.50 39.66
N ALA A 33 -29.79 2.91 38.85
CA ALA A 33 -30.18 1.96 37.81
C ALA A 33 -30.90 0.74 38.40
N GLY A 34 -32.04 0.36 37.81
CA GLY A 34 -32.84 -0.80 38.24
C GLY A 34 -33.75 -0.56 39.45
N ARG A 35 -33.80 0.65 40.00
CA ARG A 35 -34.73 0.96 41.10
C ARG A 35 -36.17 1.03 40.60
N ALA A 36 -37.09 0.42 41.34
CA ALA A 36 -38.51 0.55 41.10
C ALA A 36 -38.97 1.99 41.40
N ILE A 37 -39.84 2.52 40.54
CA ILE A 37 -40.47 3.82 40.69
C ILE A 37 -41.96 3.58 40.89
N GLU A 38 -42.47 4.02 42.03
CA GLU A 38 -43.89 4.01 42.34
C GLU A 38 -44.41 5.44 42.32
N ILE A 39 -45.51 5.67 41.60
CA ILE A 39 -46.18 6.96 41.52
C ILE A 39 -47.67 6.67 41.72
N SER A 40 -48.21 7.10 42.86
CA SER A 40 -49.62 6.93 43.19
C SER A 40 -50.40 8.20 42.85
N ILE A 41 -51.59 8.03 42.28
CA ILE A 41 -52.53 9.10 41.99
C ILE A 41 -53.89 8.70 42.56
N ASP A 42 -54.57 9.66 43.17
CA ASP A 42 -55.87 9.46 43.82
C ASP A 42 -57.06 9.53 42.84
N ASP A 43 -56.86 10.03 41.61
CA ASP A 43 -57.89 10.14 40.58
C ASP A 43 -57.89 8.93 39.62
N PRO A 44 -58.97 8.13 39.56
CA PRO A 44 -59.07 6.96 38.69
C PRO A 44 -59.11 7.28 37.19
N ASN A 45 -59.34 8.53 36.78
CA ASN A 45 -59.32 8.94 35.37
C ASN A 45 -57.92 9.31 34.85
N VAL A 46 -56.90 9.40 35.72
CA VAL A 46 -55.56 9.84 35.34
C VAL A 46 -54.60 8.66 35.20
N LYS A 47 -53.98 8.52 34.03
CA LYS A 47 -53.01 7.46 33.73
C LYS A 47 -51.63 8.04 33.48
N ILE A 48 -50.61 7.52 34.17
CA ILE A 48 -49.21 7.87 33.91
C ILE A 48 -48.53 6.76 33.10
N ARG A 49 -47.89 7.13 32.00
CA ARG A 49 -46.95 6.28 31.27
C ARG A 49 -45.55 6.87 31.34
N ILE A 50 -44.57 6.03 31.66
CA ILE A 50 -43.16 6.38 31.54
C ILE A 50 -42.64 5.71 30.29
N GLU A 51 -42.34 6.51 29.28
CA GLU A 51 -41.79 6.03 28.03
C GLU A 51 -40.30 6.35 27.96
N LYS A 52 -39.49 5.34 27.68
CA LYS A 52 -38.07 5.56 27.41
C LYS A 52 -37.97 6.25 26.06
N LEU A 53 -37.47 7.48 26.08
CA LEU A 53 -36.96 8.13 24.87
C LEU A 53 -35.64 7.45 24.56
N GLY A 54 -35.75 6.29 23.90
CA GLY A 54 -34.65 5.56 23.34
C GLY A 54 -33.96 6.43 22.29
N LEU A 55 -32.64 6.52 22.39
CA LEU A 55 -31.84 6.77 21.20
C LEU A 55 -32.02 5.51 20.33
N GLU A 56 -33.02 5.50 19.46
CA GLU A 56 -33.15 4.51 18.37
C GLU A 56 -32.05 4.70 17.31
N SER A 57 -30.88 5.16 17.75
CA SER A 57 -29.81 5.71 16.92
C SER A 57 -28.50 4.98 17.12
N LYS A 58 -28.45 3.95 17.98
CA LYS A 58 -27.24 3.10 18.05
C LYS A 58 -26.91 2.48 16.69
N ASP A 59 -27.93 2.12 15.91
CA ASP A 59 -27.75 1.63 14.54
C ASP A 59 -27.45 2.76 13.54
N LYS A 60 -27.94 3.98 13.80
CA LYS A 60 -27.63 5.16 12.95
C LYS A 60 -26.18 5.63 13.11
N ASP A 61 -25.62 5.58 14.32
CA ASP A 61 -24.21 5.93 14.53
C ASP A 61 -23.27 4.91 13.85
N PHE A 62 -23.66 3.62 13.81
CA PHE A 62 -22.95 2.58 13.07
C PHE A 62 -23.02 2.81 11.55
N SER A 63 -24.14 3.35 11.05
CA SER A 63 -24.27 3.68 9.62
C SER A 63 -23.26 4.76 9.16
N PHE A 64 -22.84 5.67 10.05
CA PHE A 64 -21.84 6.67 9.69
C PHE A 64 -20.43 6.09 9.64
N SER A 65 -20.08 5.15 10.52
CA SER A 65 -18.78 4.46 10.42
C SER A 65 -18.68 3.62 9.16
N ASP A 66 -19.76 2.92 8.80
CA ASP A 66 -19.81 2.09 7.60
C ASP A 66 -19.73 2.96 6.33
N GLY A 67 -20.48 4.06 6.29
CA GLY A 67 -20.41 5.02 5.18
C GLY A 67 -19.02 5.66 5.04
N ARG A 68 -18.33 5.95 6.15
CA ARG A 68 -16.93 6.42 6.11
C ARG A 68 -15.98 5.36 5.56
N GLY A 69 -16.20 4.08 5.89
CA GLY A 69 -15.46 2.96 5.33
C GLY A 69 -15.64 2.87 3.81
N GLN A 70 -16.89 2.92 3.35
CA GLN A 70 -17.22 2.89 1.92
C GLN A 70 -16.62 4.07 1.16
N ASN A 71 -16.75 5.29 1.68
CA ASN A 71 -16.19 6.49 1.04
C ASN A 71 -14.66 6.40 0.92
N ARG A 72 -14.00 5.90 1.96
CA ARG A 72 -12.54 5.71 1.95
C ARG A 72 -12.15 4.71 0.86
N ASP A 73 -12.84 3.58 0.78
CA ASP A 73 -12.55 2.52 -0.18
C ASP A 73 -12.84 2.98 -1.63
N GLU A 74 -13.87 3.80 -1.83
CA GLU A 74 -14.18 4.44 -3.12
C GLU A 74 -13.07 5.41 -3.58
N VAL A 75 -12.59 6.29 -2.69
CA VAL A 75 -11.48 7.22 -2.99
C VAL A 75 -10.22 6.46 -3.39
N ILE A 76 -9.91 5.39 -2.67
CA ILE A 76 -8.73 4.55 -2.95
C ILE A 76 -8.87 3.85 -4.31
N SER A 77 -10.06 3.29 -4.58
CA SER A 77 -10.35 2.67 -5.87
C SER A 77 -10.28 3.67 -7.03
N ALA A 78 -10.67 4.92 -6.82
CA ALA A 78 -10.58 5.96 -7.85
C ALA A 78 -9.12 6.28 -8.23
N HIS A 79 -8.17 6.09 -7.31
CA HIS A 79 -6.74 6.23 -7.55
C HIS A 79 -6.07 4.93 -8.03
N GLY A 80 -6.81 3.83 -8.20
CA GLY A 80 -6.24 2.54 -8.61
C GLY A 80 -5.35 1.87 -7.56
N VAL A 81 -5.28 2.41 -6.34
CA VAL A 81 -4.40 1.91 -5.28
C VAL A 81 -5.05 0.71 -4.58
N PRO A 82 -4.39 -0.44 -4.46
CA PRO A 82 -4.90 -1.53 -3.62
C PRO A 82 -5.03 -1.11 -2.14
N PRO A 83 -6.16 -1.38 -1.46
CA PRO A 83 -6.39 -0.96 -0.06
C PRO A 83 -5.30 -1.39 0.92
N ARG A 84 -4.66 -2.54 0.68
CA ARG A 84 -3.60 -3.06 1.54
C ARG A 84 -2.37 -2.15 1.56
N LEU A 85 -2.02 -1.53 0.42
CA LEU A 85 -0.85 -0.66 0.29
C LEU A 85 -1.00 0.63 1.11
N VAL A 86 -2.22 1.06 1.39
CA VAL A 86 -2.53 2.20 2.27
C VAL A 86 -2.86 1.78 3.71
N GLY A 87 -2.57 0.53 4.08
CA GLY A 87 -2.71 0.04 5.45
C GLY A 87 -4.13 -0.38 5.83
N ILE A 88 -5.06 -0.47 4.89
CA ILE A 88 -6.41 -0.95 5.16
C ILE A 88 -6.42 -2.47 5.01
N MET A 89 -6.79 -3.15 6.09
CA MET A 89 -6.94 -4.59 6.11
C MET A 89 -8.41 -4.94 6.02
N ALA A 90 -8.79 -5.68 4.98
CA ALA A 90 -10.12 -6.27 4.91
C ALA A 90 -10.24 -7.39 5.95
N ALA A 91 -11.40 -7.51 6.60
CA ALA A 91 -11.64 -8.55 7.58
C ALA A 91 -11.55 -9.94 6.91
N GLY A 92 -10.72 -10.83 7.46
CA GLY A 92 -10.54 -12.19 6.94
C GLY A 92 -9.34 -12.40 6.01
N GLN A 93 -8.59 -11.36 5.64
CA GLN A 93 -7.30 -11.53 4.98
C GLN A 93 -6.19 -11.74 6.01
N LEU A 94 -5.56 -12.92 6.00
CA LEU A 94 -4.47 -13.28 6.91
C LEU A 94 -3.12 -12.65 6.54
N GLY A 95 -3.03 -11.91 5.43
CA GLY A 95 -1.90 -11.05 5.12
C GLY A 95 -0.58 -11.81 5.02
N GLY A 96 -0.48 -12.72 4.05
CA GLY A 96 0.80 -13.33 3.70
C GLY A 96 1.74 -12.32 3.05
N VAL A 97 3.06 -12.47 3.23
CA VAL A 97 4.08 -11.59 2.64
C VAL A 97 3.93 -11.51 1.11
N GLY A 98 3.69 -12.64 0.44
CA GLY A 98 3.48 -12.68 -1.01
C GLY A 98 2.18 -12.04 -1.50
N GLU A 99 1.20 -11.79 -0.62
CA GLU A 99 -0.02 -11.07 -1.01
C GLU A 99 0.28 -9.59 -1.25
N ILE A 100 1.16 -9.00 -0.43
CA ILE A 100 1.57 -7.60 -0.56
C ILE A 100 2.38 -7.41 -1.84
N GLU A 101 3.32 -8.32 -2.12
CA GLU A 101 4.12 -8.31 -3.36
C GLU A 101 3.24 -8.45 -4.61
N GLY A 102 2.25 -9.34 -4.58
CA GLY A 102 1.28 -9.49 -5.67
C GLY A 102 0.44 -8.22 -5.88
N GLN A 103 -0.04 -7.60 -4.79
CA GLN A 103 -0.78 -6.34 -4.89
C GLN A 103 0.08 -5.17 -5.37
N LEU A 104 1.35 -5.12 -4.97
CA LEU A 104 2.31 -4.14 -5.45
C LEU A 104 2.59 -4.33 -6.95
N THR A 105 2.72 -5.58 -7.41
CA THR A 105 2.89 -5.91 -8.83
C THR A 105 1.68 -5.45 -9.64
N ILE A 106 0.47 -5.74 -9.16
CA ILE A 106 -0.78 -5.30 -9.80
C ILE A 106 -0.83 -3.77 -9.85
N PHE A 107 -0.52 -3.08 -8.75
CA PHE A 107 -0.53 -1.62 -8.69
C PHE A 107 0.47 -0.98 -9.67
N LYS A 108 1.67 -1.56 -9.77
CA LYS A 108 2.68 -1.14 -10.74
C LYS A 108 2.11 -1.22 -12.15
N GLN A 109 1.63 -2.39 -12.56
CA GLN A 109 1.18 -2.65 -13.94
C GLN A 109 -0.12 -1.93 -14.30
N SER A 110 -1.05 -1.77 -13.36
CA SER A 110 -2.38 -1.24 -13.63
C SER A 110 -2.47 0.28 -13.52
N THR A 111 -1.61 0.90 -12.72
CA THR A 111 -1.71 2.32 -12.37
C THR A 111 -0.42 3.07 -12.66
N ILE A 112 0.72 2.63 -12.10
CA ILE A 112 1.98 3.37 -12.19
C ILE A 112 2.54 3.38 -13.61
N ASP A 113 2.67 2.21 -14.26
CA ASP A 113 3.27 2.11 -15.59
C ASP A 113 2.44 2.90 -16.64
N PRO A 114 1.09 2.81 -16.67
CA PRO A 114 0.28 3.65 -17.57
C PRO A 114 0.41 5.16 -17.31
N ASP A 115 0.45 5.59 -16.04
CA ASP A 115 0.57 7.01 -15.69
C ASP A 115 1.96 7.56 -16.08
N GLN A 116 3.01 6.75 -15.87
CA GLN A 116 4.37 7.07 -16.33
C GLN A 116 4.42 7.18 -17.85
N GLU A 117 3.85 6.22 -18.59
CA GLU A 117 3.82 6.25 -20.05
C GLU A 117 3.05 7.46 -20.58
N ALA A 118 1.92 7.81 -19.97
CA ALA A 118 1.15 9.00 -20.33
C ALA A 118 1.97 10.28 -20.15
N LEU A 119 2.70 10.40 -19.03
CA LEU A 119 3.57 11.54 -18.76
C LEU A 119 4.79 11.56 -19.68
N GLU A 120 5.42 10.42 -19.95
CA GLU A 120 6.51 10.29 -20.93
C GLU A 120 6.07 10.77 -22.30
N ASN A 121 4.90 10.32 -22.76
CA ASN A 121 4.36 10.69 -24.06
C ASN A 121 4.09 12.20 -24.13
N LEU A 122 3.54 12.78 -23.05
CA LEU A 122 3.33 14.23 -22.96
C LEU A 122 4.67 14.99 -23.02
N LEU A 123 5.66 14.60 -22.21
CA LEU A 123 6.96 15.27 -22.17
C LEU A 123 7.72 15.11 -23.49
N ASN A 124 7.68 13.92 -24.09
CA ASN A 124 8.35 13.63 -25.34
C ASN A 124 7.73 14.42 -26.51
N SER A 125 6.40 14.50 -26.56
CA SER A 125 5.69 15.20 -27.64
C SER A 125 5.73 16.73 -27.51
N THR A 126 5.96 17.27 -26.31
CA THR A 126 5.97 18.71 -26.06
C THR A 126 7.39 19.26 -25.89
N ILE A 127 8.02 18.95 -24.76
CA ILE A 127 9.33 19.49 -24.36
C ILE A 127 10.42 18.90 -25.23
N ILE A 128 10.48 17.57 -25.34
CA ILE A 128 11.61 16.93 -26.01
C ILE A 128 11.57 17.24 -27.51
N ALA A 129 10.41 17.14 -28.15
CA ALA A 129 10.21 17.53 -29.55
C ALA A 129 10.63 18.98 -29.87
N SER A 130 10.59 19.89 -28.89
CA SER A 130 11.02 21.28 -29.07
C SER A 130 12.53 21.44 -29.28
N PHE A 131 13.34 20.45 -28.89
CA PHE A 131 14.79 20.44 -29.12
C PHE A 131 15.19 20.06 -30.57
N GLY A 132 14.22 19.83 -31.45
CA GLY A 132 14.45 19.49 -32.85
C GLY A 132 14.50 17.99 -33.10
N THR A 133 15.17 17.56 -34.18
CA THR A 133 15.22 16.14 -34.55
C THR A 133 16.30 15.41 -33.76
N HIS A 134 15.91 14.46 -32.92
CA HIS A 134 16.81 13.60 -32.16
C HIS A 134 16.37 12.14 -32.23
N LYS A 135 17.30 11.22 -31.95
CA LYS A 135 17.05 9.76 -31.95
C LYS A 135 16.81 9.16 -30.56
N TRP A 136 16.83 10.01 -29.52
CA TRP A 136 16.60 9.60 -28.14
C TRP A 136 15.20 10.04 -27.67
N ARG A 137 14.66 9.37 -26.66
CA ARG A 137 13.42 9.73 -25.98
C ARG A 137 13.63 9.68 -24.47
N LEU A 138 12.88 10.49 -23.74
CA LEU A 138 12.81 10.38 -22.28
C LEU A 138 12.01 9.13 -21.92
N LYS A 139 12.55 8.31 -21.02
CA LYS A 139 11.86 7.19 -20.36
C LYS A 139 12.18 7.27 -18.87
N PHE A 140 11.17 7.10 -18.02
CA PHE A 140 11.37 6.98 -16.58
C PHE A 140 11.95 5.62 -16.22
N ASN A 141 12.62 5.58 -15.07
CA ASN A 141 13.05 4.32 -14.49
C ASN A 141 11.82 3.58 -13.97
N GLU A 142 11.76 2.28 -14.27
CA GLU A 142 10.70 1.42 -13.79
C GLU A 142 10.80 1.25 -12.27
N MET A 143 9.65 1.10 -11.61
CA MET A 143 9.61 0.77 -10.20
C MET A 143 10.20 -0.64 -10.01
N ASP A 144 11.25 -0.73 -9.20
CA ASP A 144 11.80 -1.99 -8.74
C ASP A 144 10.90 -2.57 -7.63
N ILE A 145 10.35 -3.74 -7.90
CA ILE A 145 9.44 -4.47 -7.00
C ILE A 145 10.02 -5.84 -6.62
N THR A 146 11.29 -6.08 -6.97
CA THR A 146 11.92 -7.39 -6.90
C THR A 146 12.52 -7.62 -5.52
N ASP A 147 12.44 -8.85 -5.02
CA ASP A 147 13.11 -9.24 -3.79
C ASP A 147 14.57 -9.60 -4.10
N ALA A 148 15.50 -9.01 -3.34
CA ALA A 148 16.92 -9.27 -3.47
C ALA A 148 17.29 -10.76 -3.31
N LEU A 149 16.53 -11.51 -2.49
CA LEU A 149 16.70 -12.96 -2.35
C LEU A 149 16.30 -13.70 -3.63
N ALA A 150 15.11 -13.38 -4.17
CA ALA A 150 14.62 -13.97 -5.41
C ALA A 150 15.57 -13.68 -6.59
N ASP A 151 16.10 -12.46 -6.66
CA ASP A 151 17.08 -12.08 -7.68
C ASP A 151 18.40 -12.82 -7.53
N THR A 152 18.91 -12.96 -6.30
CA THR A 152 20.13 -13.73 -6.04
C THR A 152 19.97 -15.18 -6.50
N GLU A 153 18.85 -15.82 -6.17
CA GLU A 153 18.56 -17.18 -6.62
C GLU A 153 18.44 -17.27 -8.15
N LYS A 154 17.73 -16.33 -8.78
CA LYS A 154 17.59 -16.24 -10.24
C LYS A 154 18.95 -16.14 -10.92
N TYR A 155 19.76 -15.15 -10.55
CA TYR A 155 21.06 -14.92 -11.18
C TYR A 155 22.04 -16.06 -10.91
N THR A 156 22.00 -16.66 -9.72
CA THR A 156 22.83 -17.84 -9.42
C THR A 156 22.49 -18.99 -10.35
N ARG A 157 21.20 -19.34 -10.47
CA ARG A 157 20.77 -20.44 -11.37
C ARG A 157 21.09 -20.17 -12.83
N LEU A 158 20.92 -18.93 -13.30
CA LEU A 158 21.21 -18.56 -14.70
C LEU A 158 22.71 -18.57 -15.01
N THR A 159 23.53 -18.18 -14.03
CA THR A 159 24.99 -18.21 -14.16
C THR A 159 25.51 -19.66 -14.12
N GLU A 160 24.98 -20.49 -13.21
CA GLU A 160 25.31 -21.92 -13.12
C GLU A 160 24.88 -22.70 -14.36
N ALA A 161 23.73 -22.36 -14.95
CA ALA A 161 23.26 -22.94 -16.21
C ALA A 161 24.06 -22.47 -17.43
N GLY A 162 24.97 -21.49 -17.27
CA GLY A 162 25.76 -20.90 -18.35
C GLY A 162 24.94 -20.07 -19.33
N ILE A 163 23.75 -19.62 -18.93
CA ILE A 163 22.87 -18.77 -19.74
C ILE A 163 23.32 -17.31 -19.66
N LEU A 164 23.75 -16.87 -18.47
CA LEU A 164 24.29 -15.53 -18.24
C LEU A 164 25.73 -15.60 -17.75
N THR A 165 26.54 -14.63 -18.17
CA THR A 165 27.89 -14.39 -17.67
C THR A 165 27.85 -13.50 -16.42
N PRO A 166 28.87 -13.57 -15.56
CA PRO A 166 28.96 -12.69 -14.39
C PRO A 166 28.93 -11.19 -14.73
N ASP A 167 29.41 -10.80 -15.91
CA ASP A 167 29.38 -9.39 -16.34
C ASP A 167 27.99 -8.95 -16.82
N GLU A 168 27.23 -9.83 -17.48
CA GLU A 168 25.81 -9.55 -17.83
C GLU A 168 24.94 -9.42 -16.57
N VAL A 169 25.17 -10.25 -15.55
CA VAL A 169 24.49 -10.11 -14.25
C VAL A 169 24.87 -8.80 -13.57
N ARG A 170 26.13 -8.38 -13.65
CA ARG A 170 26.58 -7.09 -13.08
C ARG A 170 25.94 -5.92 -13.80
N GLU A 171 25.84 -5.96 -15.13
CA GLU A 171 25.16 -4.94 -15.91
C GLU A 171 23.69 -4.81 -15.51
N ASP A 172 22.97 -5.93 -15.36
CA ASP A 172 21.57 -5.96 -14.92
C ASP A 172 21.41 -5.36 -13.50
N LEU A 173 22.40 -5.59 -12.62
CA LEU A 173 22.48 -4.99 -11.28
C LEU A 173 23.02 -3.55 -11.26
N GLY A 174 23.25 -2.92 -12.42
CA GLY A 174 23.78 -1.56 -12.53
C GLY A 174 25.24 -1.41 -12.07
N ARG A 175 26.00 -2.50 -12.08
CA ARG A 175 27.43 -2.55 -11.72
C ARG A 175 28.29 -2.57 -12.97
N MET A 176 29.48 -1.96 -12.86
CA MET A 176 30.47 -2.00 -13.95
C MET A 176 31.03 -3.43 -14.11
N PRO A 177 31.35 -3.88 -15.34
CA PRO A 177 32.00 -5.16 -15.59
C PRO A 177 33.28 -5.34 -14.78
N LEU A 178 33.65 -6.59 -14.50
CA LEU A 178 34.91 -6.88 -13.82
C LEU A 178 36.08 -6.55 -14.75
N GLU A 179 36.97 -5.66 -14.30
CA GLU A 179 38.13 -5.16 -15.06
C GLU A 179 39.04 -6.30 -15.57
N ASN A 180 39.06 -7.42 -14.86
CA ASN A 180 39.96 -8.56 -15.10
C ASN A 180 39.64 -9.43 -16.32
N GLN A 181 38.51 -9.23 -17.03
CA GLN A 181 38.17 -10.02 -18.23
C GLN A 181 38.53 -9.33 -19.55
N ARG A 182 38.80 -8.02 -19.55
CA ARG A 182 39.21 -7.30 -20.78
C ARG A 182 40.66 -7.59 -21.19
N GLU A 183 41.54 -7.96 -20.25
CA GLU A 183 42.96 -8.19 -20.54
C GLU A 183 43.34 -9.65 -20.84
N GLN A 184 42.48 -10.63 -20.54
CA GLN A 184 42.85 -12.05 -20.67
C GLN A 184 42.58 -12.68 -22.05
N ILE A 185 41.76 -12.06 -22.91
CA ILE A 185 41.27 -12.75 -24.12
C ILE A 185 42.18 -12.61 -25.37
N GLU A 186 43.09 -11.63 -25.47
CA GLU A 186 43.93 -11.51 -26.70
C GLU A 186 45.45 -11.58 -26.48
N THR A 187 45.94 -11.29 -25.27
CA THR A 187 47.38 -11.15 -25.02
C THR A 187 48.11 -12.49 -25.04
N THR A 188 47.45 -13.59 -24.69
CA THR A 188 48.08 -14.92 -24.58
C THR A 188 48.31 -15.59 -25.93
N LYS A 189 47.39 -15.42 -26.89
CA LYS A 189 47.52 -16.01 -28.24
C LYS A 189 48.45 -15.18 -29.13
N ILE A 190 48.31 -13.85 -29.09
CA ILE A 190 49.18 -12.93 -29.82
C ILE A 190 50.59 -12.97 -29.20
N GLY A 191 50.70 -12.94 -27.88
CA GLY A 191 51.97 -13.05 -27.15
C GLY A 191 52.74 -14.33 -27.50
N LYS A 192 52.07 -15.49 -27.55
CA LYS A 192 52.71 -16.75 -27.98
C LYS A 192 53.23 -16.70 -29.42
N ARG A 193 52.52 -16.04 -30.34
CA ARG A 193 52.95 -15.89 -31.74
C ARG A 193 54.12 -14.91 -31.88
N ILE A 194 54.13 -13.83 -31.11
CA ILE A 194 55.22 -12.86 -31.09
C ILE A 194 56.48 -13.50 -30.52
N VAL A 195 56.38 -14.23 -29.40
CA VAL A 195 57.52 -14.92 -28.79
C VAL A 195 58.08 -15.99 -29.72
N GLY A 196 57.23 -16.81 -30.34
CA GLY A 196 57.69 -17.81 -31.31
C GLY A 196 58.34 -17.20 -32.56
N ALA A 197 57.87 -16.04 -33.03
CA ALA A 197 58.49 -15.33 -34.14
C ALA A 197 59.86 -14.72 -33.77
N LEU A 198 60.00 -14.20 -32.54
CA LEU A 198 61.27 -13.66 -32.05
C LEU A 198 62.33 -14.76 -31.85
N GLU A 199 61.93 -15.93 -31.33
CA GLU A 199 62.83 -17.08 -31.22
C GLU A 199 63.30 -17.55 -32.60
N ALA A 200 62.40 -17.65 -33.59
CA ALA A 200 62.78 -18.04 -34.95
C ALA A 200 63.74 -17.03 -35.62
N ILE A 201 63.52 -15.73 -35.43
CA ILE A 201 64.43 -14.68 -35.93
C ILE A 201 65.80 -14.78 -35.25
N ARG A 202 65.82 -15.01 -33.94
CA ARG A 202 67.07 -15.15 -33.18
C ARG A 202 67.88 -16.35 -33.65
N THR A 203 67.26 -17.52 -33.81
CA THR A 203 67.95 -18.71 -34.33
C THR A 203 68.50 -18.47 -35.72
N HIS A 204 67.77 -17.73 -36.58
CA HIS A 204 68.23 -17.43 -37.92
C HIS A 204 69.38 -16.42 -37.95
N LEU A 205 69.48 -15.51 -36.98
CA LEU A 205 70.61 -14.60 -36.84
C LEU A 205 71.85 -15.31 -36.27
N GLU A 206 71.66 -16.26 -35.35
CA GLU A 206 72.74 -17.08 -34.79
C GLU A 206 73.33 -18.06 -35.84
N GLU A 207 72.58 -18.44 -36.89
CA GLU A 207 73.08 -19.23 -38.04
C GLU A 207 73.92 -18.42 -39.05
N TYR A 208 73.93 -17.08 -38.96
CA TYR A 208 74.66 -16.19 -39.89
C TYR A 208 75.91 -15.53 -39.29
N ASP A 209 76.22 -15.82 -38.02
CA ASP A 209 77.38 -15.27 -37.29
C ASP A 209 78.59 -16.25 -37.21
N ASP A 210 78.57 -17.36 -37.98
CA ASP A 210 79.73 -18.23 -38.30
C ASP A 210 80.14 -18.09 -39.78
#